data_AF-A0A971SK34-F1
#
_entry.id   AF-A0A971SK34-F1
#
_cell.length_a   1.000
_cell.length_b   1.000
_cell.length_c   1.000
_cell.angle_alpha   90.00
_cell.angle_beta   90.00
_cell.angle_gamma   90.00
#
_symmetry.space_group_name_H-M   'P 1'
#
loop_
_entity.id
_entity.type
_entity.pdbx_description
1 polymer ?
#
loop_
_entity_poly.entity_id
_entity_poly.type
_entity_poly.pdbx_seq_one_letter_code
_entity_poly.pdbx_strand_id
1 'polypeptide(L)'
;MKRLRLVLLLGFILGALYVVYDSGRNPFLPLLGISKTPFNMRLISFYASCRHEEAAEEAIRHDQWEVMLDTLIEDGWELKRISPTEVELGKEFFALCPDCREKEFIGIYGDEIGVYAGSPERPGPLKQVIPVKIGKLPAEEVNDLRAGDSL
;
A
#
# COMPACT_ATOMS: atom_id res chain seq x y z
N MET A 1 -30.32 21.42 61.94
CA MET A 1 -29.47 20.32 61.44
C MET A 1 -29.74 19.87 59.99
N LYS A 2 -30.95 20.04 59.40
CA LYS A 2 -31.24 19.61 58.02
C LYS A 2 -30.53 20.42 56.91
N ARG A 3 -30.30 21.72 57.11
CA ARG A 3 -29.65 22.59 56.10
C ARG A 3 -28.15 22.32 55.94
N LEU A 4 -27.47 21.91 57.01
CA LEU A 4 -26.03 21.61 57.00
C LEU A 4 -25.71 20.32 56.21
N ARG A 5 -26.62 19.32 56.27
CA ARG A 5 -26.51 18.08 55.47
C ARG A 5 -26.65 18.33 53.97
N LEU A 6 -27.47 19.31 53.57
CA LEU A 6 -27.70 19.62 52.15
C LEU A 6 -26.47 20.31 51.52
N VAL A 7 -25.82 21.22 52.26
CA VAL A 7 -24.62 21.92 51.82
C VAL A 7 -23.43 20.95 51.68
N LEU A 8 -23.28 20.01 52.60
CA LEU A 8 -22.23 18.98 52.52
C LEU A 8 -22.45 18.01 51.34
N LEU A 9 -23.68 17.63 51.03
CA LEU A 9 -23.99 16.78 49.87
C LEU A 9 -23.74 17.51 48.54
N LEU A 10 -24.13 18.78 48.43
CA LEU A 10 -23.85 19.60 47.25
C LEU A 10 -22.35 19.82 47.04
N GLY A 11 -21.59 20.07 48.11
CA GLY A 11 -20.14 20.19 48.05
C GLY A 11 -19.46 18.90 47.59
N PHE A 12 -19.96 17.73 48.03
CA PHE A 12 -19.42 16.44 47.62
C PHE A 12 -19.72 16.12 46.15
N ILE A 13 -20.92 16.46 45.66
CA ILE A 13 -21.30 16.29 44.25
C ILE A 13 -20.47 17.21 43.35
N LEU A 14 -20.30 18.48 43.73
CA LEU A 14 -19.48 19.44 42.99
C LEU A 14 -18.00 19.07 42.99
N GLY A 15 -17.47 18.59 44.12
CA GLY A 15 -16.09 18.09 44.22
C GLY A 15 -15.86 16.85 43.37
N ALA A 16 -16.81 15.91 43.35
CA ALA A 16 -16.72 14.71 42.50
C ALA A 16 -16.78 15.08 41.01
N LEU A 17 -17.63 16.02 40.62
CA LEU A 17 -17.69 16.53 39.23
C LEU A 17 -16.41 17.26 38.82
N TYR A 18 -15.81 18.03 39.72
CA TYR A 18 -14.54 18.73 39.45
C TYR A 18 -13.37 17.75 39.25
N VAL A 19 -13.26 16.71 40.09
CA VAL A 19 -12.22 15.67 39.93
C VAL A 19 -12.39 14.89 38.62
N VAL A 20 -13.62 14.64 38.18
CA VAL A 20 -13.88 13.98 36.89
C VAL A 20 -13.51 14.88 35.71
N TYR A 21 -13.77 16.19 35.81
CA TYR A 21 -13.43 17.16 34.76
C TYR A 21 -11.92 17.40 34.66
N ASP A 22 -11.22 17.54 35.79
CA ASP A 22 -9.78 17.83 35.85
C ASP A 22 -8.91 16.60 35.54
N SER A 23 -9.43 15.38 35.75
CA SER A 23 -8.70 14.13 35.48
C SER A 23 -8.75 13.66 34.02
N GLY A 24 -9.42 14.40 33.12
CA GLY A 24 -9.47 14.08 31.68
C GLY A 24 -10.12 12.73 31.31
N ARG A 25 -10.76 12.05 32.28
CA ARG A 25 -11.40 10.75 32.11
C ARG A 25 -12.91 10.90 32.13
N ASN A 26 -13.53 10.81 30.95
CA ASN A 26 -14.98 10.68 30.82
C ASN A 26 -15.47 9.36 31.44
N PRO A 27 -16.38 9.37 32.43
CA PRO A 27 -16.89 8.15 33.06
C PRO A 27 -17.99 7.45 32.24
N PHE A 28 -18.29 7.94 31.04
CA PHE A 28 -19.35 7.46 30.15
C PHE A 28 -18.84 7.06 28.76
N LEU A 29 -17.62 6.53 28.66
CA LEU A 29 -17.25 5.80 27.45
C LEU A 29 -17.64 4.33 27.65
N PRO A 30 -18.57 3.77 26.84
CA PRO A 30 -18.72 2.34 26.79
C PRO A 30 -17.35 1.79 26.41
N LEU A 31 -16.94 0.75 27.13
CA LEU A 31 -15.77 -0.06 26.87
C LEU A 31 -16.01 -0.78 25.52
N LEU A 32 -15.98 -0.03 24.42
CA LEU A 32 -15.75 -0.56 23.10
C LEU A 32 -14.33 -1.06 23.15
N GLY A 33 -14.19 -2.33 23.53
CA GLY A 33 -12.96 -3.07 23.32
C GLY A 33 -12.63 -2.91 21.85
N ILE A 34 -11.65 -2.05 21.55
CA ILE A 34 -10.96 -2.04 20.27
C ILE A 34 -10.61 -3.51 20.05
N SER A 35 -11.26 -4.13 19.08
CA SER A 35 -11.07 -5.55 18.80
C SER A 35 -9.59 -5.75 18.59
N LYS A 36 -8.94 -6.57 19.43
CA LYS A 36 -7.51 -6.92 19.27
C LYS A 36 -7.23 -7.75 18.02
N THR A 37 -8.23 -7.95 17.16
CA THR A 37 -8.08 -8.65 15.89
C THR A 37 -7.16 -7.83 15.01
N PRO A 38 -6.09 -8.42 14.46
CA PRO A 38 -5.29 -7.73 13.46
C PRO A 38 -6.20 -7.33 12.29
N PHE A 39 -5.94 -6.16 11.70
CA PHE A 39 -6.54 -5.77 10.44
C PHE A 39 -5.51 -5.97 9.33
N ASN A 40 -5.99 -6.17 8.11
CA ASN A 40 -5.13 -6.39 6.97
C ASN A 40 -4.68 -5.04 6.40
N MET A 41 -3.39 -4.88 6.19
CA MET A 41 -2.82 -3.76 5.46
C MET A 41 -2.42 -4.23 4.07
N ARG A 42 -2.79 -3.45 3.06
CA ARG A 42 -2.40 -3.65 1.68
C ARG A 42 -1.53 -2.50 1.23
N LEU A 43 -0.29 -2.81 0.85
CA LEU A 43 0.68 -1.87 0.29
C LEU A 43 0.72 -2.03 -1.22
N ILE A 44 0.27 -1.00 -1.94
CA ILE A 44 0.21 -0.96 -3.40
C ILE A 44 1.40 -0.13 -3.93
N SER A 45 2.34 -0.80 -4.60
CA SER A 45 3.47 -0.17 -5.28
C SER A 45 3.19 -0.05 -6.77
N PHE A 46 3.09 1.18 -7.28
CA PHE A 46 2.93 1.44 -8.72
C PHE A 46 4.27 1.87 -9.32
N TYR A 47 4.75 1.15 -10.34
CA TYR A 47 6.03 1.41 -11.00
C TYR A 47 5.82 2.12 -12.34
N ALA A 48 5.98 3.44 -12.35
CA ALA A 48 5.63 4.30 -13.48
C ALA A 48 6.35 3.93 -14.79
N SER A 49 7.59 3.43 -14.70
CA SER A 49 8.42 3.12 -15.89
C SER A 49 7.95 1.87 -16.65
N CYS A 50 7.25 0.94 -15.97
CA CYS A 50 6.66 -0.25 -16.61
C CYS A 50 5.13 -0.35 -16.44
N ARG A 51 4.51 0.62 -15.75
CA ARG A 51 3.08 0.67 -15.44
C ARG A 51 2.55 -0.60 -14.75
N HIS A 52 3.42 -1.28 -14.01
CA HIS A 52 3.04 -2.44 -13.22
C HIS A 52 2.72 -2.06 -11.79
N GLU A 53 1.78 -2.80 -11.23
CA GLU A 53 1.38 -2.71 -9.83
C GLU A 53 1.79 -4.00 -9.11
N GLU A 54 2.30 -3.85 -7.88
CA GLU A 54 2.57 -4.92 -6.95
C GLU A 54 1.83 -4.63 -5.65
N ALA A 55 1.18 -5.65 -5.08
CA ALA A 55 0.50 -5.54 -3.80
C ALA A 55 1.16 -6.49 -2.79
N ALA A 56 1.53 -5.95 -1.63
CA ALA A 56 1.92 -6.73 -0.47
C ALA A 56 0.81 -6.66 0.58
N GLU A 57 0.49 -7.79 1.20
CA GLU A 57 -0.49 -7.88 2.27
C GLU A 57 0.20 -8.23 3.58
N GLU A 58 -0.08 -7.47 4.63
CA GLU A 58 0.48 -7.66 5.96
C GLU A 58 -0.61 -7.59 7.03
N ALA A 59 -0.59 -8.52 7.99
CA ALA A 59 -1.52 -8.51 9.11
C ALA A 59 -0.94 -7.68 10.27
N ILE A 60 -1.67 -6.66 10.71
CA ILE A 60 -1.12 -5.63 11.60
C ILE A 60 -1.92 -5.52 12.87
N ARG A 61 -1.19 -5.50 13.99
CA ARG A 61 -1.79 -5.30 15.30
C ARG A 61 -2.10 -3.82 15.50
N HIS A 62 -3.27 -3.54 16.07
CA HIS A 62 -3.72 -2.18 16.32
C HIS A 62 -2.75 -1.32 17.14
N ASP A 63 -1.98 -1.91 18.06
CA ASP A 63 -1.01 -1.19 18.90
C ASP A 63 0.28 -0.78 18.16
N GLN A 64 0.51 -1.29 16.94
CA GLN A 64 1.65 -0.94 16.10
C GLN A 64 1.26 -0.03 14.93
N TRP A 65 -0.04 0.18 14.71
CA TRP A 65 -0.57 0.89 13.55
C TRP A 65 -0.10 2.33 13.47
N GLU A 66 -0.24 3.12 14.54
CA GLU A 66 0.07 4.55 14.51
C GLU A 66 1.53 4.81 14.16
N VAL A 67 2.46 4.14 14.86
CA VAL A 67 3.90 4.31 14.64
C VAL A 67 4.32 3.93 13.23
N MET A 68 3.75 2.84 12.70
CA MET A 68 4.07 2.36 11.37
C MET A 68 3.41 3.21 10.28
N LEU A 69 2.16 3.68 10.47
CA LEU A 69 1.52 4.61 9.56
C LEU A 69 2.33 5.90 9.43
N ASP A 70 2.80 6.46 10.55
CA ASP A 70 3.65 7.65 10.54
C ASP A 70 4.93 7.40 9.74
N THR A 71 5.58 6.25 9.95
CA THR A 71 6.79 5.86 9.20
C THR A 71 6.50 5.73 7.69
N LEU A 72 5.38 5.09 7.32
CA LEU A 72 4.98 4.92 5.93
C LEU A 72 4.66 6.26 5.26
N ILE A 73 3.97 7.17 5.96
CA ILE A 73 3.67 8.51 5.45
C ILE A 73 4.96 9.31 5.26
N GLU A 74 5.90 9.25 6.20
CA GLU A 74 7.23 9.89 6.07
C GLU A 74 8.01 9.32 4.87
N ASP A 75 7.89 8.02 4.62
CA ASP A 75 8.43 7.36 3.43
C ASP A 75 7.65 7.71 2.14
N GLY A 76 6.60 8.52 2.20
CA GLY A 76 5.83 8.97 1.04
C GLY A 76 4.76 8.00 0.56
N TRP A 77 4.29 7.09 1.42
CA TRP A 77 3.08 6.31 1.17
C TRP A 77 1.83 7.15 1.39
N GLU A 78 0.88 7.02 0.48
CA GLU A 78 -0.39 7.73 0.56
C GLU A 78 -1.51 6.76 0.96
N LEU A 79 -2.27 7.15 1.97
CA LEU A 79 -3.46 6.43 2.37
C LEU A 79 -4.54 6.51 1.26
N LYS A 80 -4.95 5.36 0.72
CA LYS A 80 -5.96 5.27 -0.35
C LYS A 80 -7.33 4.86 0.18
N ARG A 81 -7.38 3.94 1.14
CA ARG A 81 -8.62 3.44 1.73
C ARG A 81 -8.43 3.06 3.20
N ILE A 82 -9.42 3.37 4.03
CA ILE A 82 -9.55 2.84 5.40
C ILE A 82 -10.91 2.17 5.55
N SER A 83 -10.91 0.99 6.15
CA SER A 83 -12.09 0.31 6.66
C SER A 83 -11.78 -0.33 8.03
N PRO A 84 -12.79 -0.83 8.76
CA PRO A 84 -12.56 -1.49 10.05
C PRO A 84 -11.67 -2.74 9.98
N THR A 85 -11.52 -3.36 8.80
CA THR A 85 -10.82 -4.63 8.62
C THR A 85 -9.65 -4.57 7.65
N GLU A 86 -9.54 -3.49 6.87
CA GLU A 86 -8.57 -3.34 5.80
C GLU A 86 -8.13 -1.87 5.69
N VAL A 87 -6.82 -1.66 5.54
CA VAL A 87 -6.24 -0.37 5.19
C VAL A 87 -5.38 -0.53 3.93
N GLU A 88 -5.54 0.38 2.98
CA GLU A 88 -4.80 0.39 1.72
C GLU A 88 -3.95 1.66 1.64
N LEU A 89 -2.65 1.48 1.42
CA LEU A 89 -1.72 2.55 1.11
C LEU A 89 -1.13 2.34 -0.28
N GLY A 90 -0.91 3.42 -1.00
CA GLY A 90 -0.33 3.41 -2.34
C GLY A 90 0.90 4.28 -2.41
N LYS A 91 1.92 3.84 -3.15
CA LYS A 91 3.11 4.63 -3.46
C LYS A 91 3.51 4.44 -4.91
N GLU A 92 3.87 5.55 -5.56
CA GLU A 92 4.38 5.56 -6.91
C GLU A 92 5.91 5.59 -6.92
N PHE A 93 6.52 4.76 -7.77
CA PHE A 93 7.95 4.64 -7.98
C PHE A 93 8.32 4.95 -9.43
N PHE A 94 9.25 5.89 -9.65
CA PHE A 94 9.81 6.20 -10.97
C PHE A 94 10.93 5.21 -11.35
N ALA A 95 10.62 3.92 -11.31
CA ALA A 95 11.54 2.83 -11.61
C ALA A 95 10.82 1.65 -12.26
N LEU A 96 11.60 0.68 -12.75
CA LEU A 96 11.08 -0.65 -13.10
C LEU A 96 10.79 -1.45 -11.82
N CYS A 97 9.69 -2.21 -11.84
CA CYS A 97 9.43 -3.24 -10.85
C CYS A 97 10.54 -4.31 -10.85
N PRO A 98 10.74 -5.05 -9.75
CA PRO A 98 11.72 -6.13 -9.65
C PRO A 98 11.66 -7.10 -10.85
N ASP A 99 10.47 -7.57 -11.20
CA ASP A 99 10.27 -8.48 -12.35
C ASP A 99 10.78 -7.89 -13.67
N CYS A 100 10.44 -6.63 -13.97
CA CYS A 100 10.89 -5.97 -15.20
C CYS A 100 12.38 -5.63 -15.18
N ARG A 101 13.00 -5.54 -14.01
CA ARG A 101 14.43 -5.25 -13.89
C ARG A 101 15.28 -6.48 -14.14
N GLU A 102 14.80 -7.64 -13.71
CA GLU A 102 15.54 -8.92 -13.73
C GLU A 102 15.33 -9.70 -15.02
N LYS A 103 14.19 -9.50 -15.70
CA LYS A 103 13.82 -10.26 -16.89
C LYS A 103 13.92 -9.40 -18.15
N GLU A 104 14.30 -10.03 -19.24
CA GLU A 104 14.28 -9.48 -20.58
C GLU A 104 13.76 -10.51 -21.57
N PHE A 105 13.16 -10.03 -22.64
CA PHE A 105 12.76 -10.87 -23.75
C PHE A 105 12.93 -10.12 -25.07
N ILE A 106 13.13 -10.86 -26.15
CA ILE A 106 13.13 -10.33 -27.51
C ILE A 106 11.75 -10.47 -28.14
N GLY A 107 11.34 -9.44 -28.86
CA GLY A 107 10.10 -9.44 -29.62
C GLY A 107 10.17 -8.54 -30.83
N ILE A 108 9.02 -8.31 -31.46
CA ILE A 108 8.93 -7.44 -32.64
C ILE A 108 8.73 -5.98 -32.19
N TYR A 109 9.55 -5.06 -32.73
CA TYR A 109 9.37 -3.62 -32.61
C TYR A 109 9.31 -2.98 -34.00
N GLY A 110 8.09 -2.66 -34.45
CA GLY A 110 7.88 -2.20 -35.82
C GLY A 110 8.27 -3.28 -36.84
N ASP A 111 9.30 -3.01 -37.65
CA ASP A 111 9.89 -3.95 -38.62
C ASP A 111 11.29 -4.44 -38.18
N GLU A 112 11.61 -4.31 -36.89
CA GLU A 112 12.90 -4.69 -36.31
C GLU A 112 12.72 -5.54 -35.05
N ILE A 113 13.82 -6.10 -34.53
CA ILE A 113 13.80 -6.84 -33.27
C ILE A 113 13.97 -5.84 -32.12
N GLY A 114 13.07 -5.90 -31.13
CA GLY A 114 13.15 -5.13 -29.89
C GLY A 114 13.53 -6.01 -28.70
N VAL A 115 14.38 -5.49 -27.82
CA VAL A 115 14.63 -6.07 -26.49
C VAL A 115 13.78 -5.31 -25.49
N TYR A 116 12.94 -6.02 -24.75
CA TYR A 116 12.02 -5.45 -23.78
C TYR A 116 12.40 -5.88 -22.36
N ALA A 117 12.16 -5.00 -21.39
CA ALA A 117 12.17 -5.36 -19.98
C ALA A 117 10.94 -6.22 -19.62
N GLY A 118 11.06 -7.15 -18.68
CA GLY A 118 9.94 -8.01 -18.24
C GLY A 118 9.82 -9.31 -19.02
N SER A 119 8.59 -9.82 -19.12
CA SER A 119 8.29 -11.08 -19.83
C SER A 119 7.29 -10.83 -20.97
N PRO A 120 7.16 -11.78 -21.92
CA PRO A 120 6.18 -11.65 -23.01
C PRO A 120 4.74 -11.45 -22.52
N GLU A 121 4.36 -12.07 -21.40
CA GLU A 121 3.02 -11.95 -20.82
C GLU A 121 2.81 -10.63 -20.06
N ARG A 122 3.90 -10.04 -19.57
CA ARG A 122 3.91 -8.77 -18.82
C ARG A 122 5.04 -7.87 -19.35
N PRO A 123 4.88 -7.31 -20.57
CA PRO A 123 5.93 -6.56 -21.21
C PRO A 123 6.12 -5.21 -20.55
N GLY A 124 7.37 -4.89 -20.21
CA GLY A 124 7.84 -3.57 -19.80
C GLY A 124 8.31 -2.73 -20.98
N PRO A 125 9.03 -1.63 -20.72
CA PRO A 125 9.48 -0.73 -21.78
C PRO A 125 10.54 -1.37 -22.68
N LEU A 126 10.59 -0.87 -23.93
CA LEU A 126 11.64 -1.18 -24.88
C LEU A 126 13.00 -0.66 -24.37
N LYS A 127 13.99 -1.54 -24.28
CA LYS A 127 15.36 -1.22 -23.85
C LYS A 127 16.27 -0.93 -25.03
N GLN A 128 16.17 -1.74 -26.08
CA GLN A 128 17.07 -1.70 -27.22
C GLN A 128 16.35 -2.12 -28.51
N VAL A 129 16.79 -1.57 -29.64
CA VAL A 129 16.41 -2.03 -30.97
C VAL A 129 17.62 -2.67 -31.64
N ILE A 130 17.45 -3.87 -32.16
CA ILE A 130 18.42 -4.58 -32.97
C ILE A 130 18.00 -4.39 -34.44
N PRO A 131 18.83 -3.75 -35.29
CA PRO A 131 18.46 -3.31 -36.64
C PRO A 131 18.47 -4.47 -37.65
N VAL A 132 17.74 -5.55 -37.35
CA VAL A 132 17.51 -6.69 -38.21
C VAL A 132 16.06 -6.63 -38.69
N LYS A 133 15.87 -6.60 -40.00
CA LYS A 133 14.54 -6.48 -40.61
C LYS A 133 13.76 -7.78 -40.44
N ILE A 134 12.57 -7.71 -39.87
CA ILE A 134 11.71 -8.89 -39.63
C ILE A 134 11.40 -9.60 -40.94
N GLY A 135 11.14 -8.86 -42.01
CA GLY A 135 10.90 -9.44 -43.35
C GLY A 135 12.08 -10.21 -43.96
N LYS A 136 13.27 -10.18 -43.36
CA LYS A 136 14.44 -10.95 -43.78
C LYS A 136 14.68 -12.21 -42.93
N LEU A 137 13.91 -12.40 -41.86
CA LEU A 137 14.02 -13.57 -41.01
C LEU A 137 13.19 -14.74 -41.57
N PRO A 138 13.61 -16.00 -41.36
CA PRO A 138 12.77 -17.13 -41.68
C PRO A 138 11.52 -17.17 -40.80
N ALA A 139 10.49 -17.86 -41.27
CA ALA A 139 9.15 -17.77 -40.68
C ALA A 139 9.06 -18.33 -39.25
N GLU A 140 9.95 -19.25 -38.89
CA GLU A 140 10.02 -19.87 -37.57
C GLU A 140 10.47 -18.84 -36.53
N GLU A 141 11.58 -18.16 -36.78
CA GLU A 141 12.12 -17.09 -35.91
C GLU A 141 11.15 -15.92 -35.80
N VAL A 142 10.39 -15.61 -36.85
CA VAL A 142 9.33 -14.59 -36.77
C VAL A 142 8.20 -15.04 -35.84
N ASN A 143 7.87 -16.33 -35.78
CA ASN A 143 6.86 -16.83 -34.85
C ASN A 143 7.38 -16.83 -33.41
N ASP A 144 8.64 -17.18 -33.20
CA ASP A 144 9.27 -17.15 -31.88
C ASP A 144 9.32 -15.71 -31.33
N LEU A 145 9.75 -14.74 -32.16
CA LEU A 145 9.71 -13.31 -31.81
C LEU A 145 8.29 -12.76 -31.56
N ARG A 146 7.25 -13.39 -32.12
CA ARG A 146 5.84 -13.03 -31.81
C ARG A 146 5.38 -13.61 -30.48
N ALA A 147 5.83 -14.82 -30.15
CA ALA A 147 5.57 -15.42 -28.85
C ALA A 147 6.34 -14.69 -27.74
N GLY A 148 7.50 -14.13 -28.09
CA GLY A 148 8.42 -13.46 -27.18
C GLY A 148 9.34 -14.48 -26.55
N ASP A 149 10.62 -14.46 -26.94
CA ASP A 149 11.61 -15.36 -26.38
C ASP A 149 12.31 -14.69 -25.19
N SER A 150 12.26 -15.34 -24.04
CA SER A 150 13.00 -14.90 -22.85
C SER A 150 14.50 -15.06 -23.08
N LEU A 151 15.29 -14.03 -22.74
CA LEU A 151 16.75 -14.01 -22.86
C LEU A 151 17.45 -14.66 -21.66
#